data_AF-A0AAD2YWC0-F1
#
_entry.id   AF-A0AAD2YWC0-F1
#
_cell.length_a   1.000
_cell.length_b   1.000
_cell.length_c   1.000
_cell.angle_alpha   90.00
_cell.angle_beta   90.00
_cell.angle_gamma   90.00
#
_symmetry.space_group_name_H-M   'P 1'
#
loop_
_entity.id
_entity.type
_entity.pdbx_description
1 polymer ?
#
loop_
_entity_poly.entity_id
_entity_poly.type
_entity_poly.pdbx_seq_one_letter_code
_entity_poly.pdbx_strand_id
1 'polypeptide(L)'
;MSAFSFNTTYQPTGDQQKDAIAQIGIMQNRAVQANLAYQSCRDSGALFKVLHQVNNELHDLLDSLENHTPLVRKNADELIALLLLFTRQVAQSRTDLI
;
A
#
# COMPACT_ATOMS: atom_id res chain seq x y z
N MET A 1 -16.93 3.71 -16.23
CA MET A 1 -17.27 3.40 -14.82
C MET A 1 -16.37 2.26 -14.37
N SER A 2 -15.23 2.56 -13.76
CA SER A 2 -14.34 1.52 -13.24
C SER A 2 -14.84 1.07 -11.88
N ALA A 3 -15.41 -0.13 -11.85
CA ALA A 3 -15.70 -0.83 -10.61
C ALA A 3 -14.37 -1.25 -9.99
N PHE A 4 -13.92 -0.49 -8.99
CA PHE A 4 -12.90 -0.95 -8.07
C PHE A 4 -13.46 -2.13 -7.29
N SER A 5 -12.99 -3.32 -7.62
CA SER A 5 -13.33 -4.52 -6.87
C SER A 5 -12.52 -4.47 -5.58
N PHE A 6 -13.15 -3.99 -4.51
CA PHE A 6 -12.69 -4.29 -3.17
C PHE A 6 -12.54 -5.80 -3.03
N ASN A 7 -11.57 -6.24 -2.22
CA ASN A 7 -11.52 -7.61 -1.74
C ASN A 7 -12.94 -8.00 -1.30
N THR A 8 -13.46 -9.15 -1.74
CA THR A 8 -14.89 -9.54 -1.74
C THR A 8 -15.56 -9.67 -0.35
N THR A 9 -14.91 -9.13 0.67
CA THR A 9 -15.32 -9.05 2.08
C THR A 9 -15.48 -7.61 2.59
N TYR A 10 -15.25 -6.59 1.76
CA TYR A 10 -15.49 -5.20 2.15
C TYR A 10 -16.98 -4.88 2.05
N GLN A 11 -17.69 -5.01 3.16
CA GLN A 11 -18.95 -4.31 3.37
C GLN A 11 -18.63 -3.08 4.21
N PRO A 12 -18.88 -1.85 3.73
CA PRO A 12 -18.81 -0.68 4.59
C PRO A 12 -19.79 -0.89 5.74
N THR A 13 -19.27 -1.18 6.92
CA THR A 13 -20.05 -1.04 8.15
C THR A 13 -20.15 0.46 8.42
N GLY A 14 -21.15 0.95 9.15
CA GLY A 14 -21.44 2.40 9.27
C GLY A 14 -20.31 3.32 9.78
N ASP A 15 -19.08 2.82 9.98
CA ASP A 15 -17.87 3.55 10.33
C ASP A 15 -16.80 3.42 9.21
N GLN A 16 -16.92 4.29 8.19
CA GLN A 16 -15.99 4.39 7.06
C GLN A 16 -14.53 4.59 7.49
N GLN A 17 -14.27 5.18 8.67
CA GLN A 17 -12.92 5.43 9.14
C GLN A 17 -12.24 4.15 9.61
N LYS A 18 -12.96 3.32 10.37
CA LYS A 18 -12.48 2.02 10.82
C LYS A 18 -12.19 1.10 9.64
N ASP A 19 -13.07 1.12 8.65
CA ASP A 19 -12.95 0.32 7.44
C ASP A 19 -11.76 0.77 6.57
N ALA A 20 -11.51 2.08 6.48
CA ALA A 20 -10.32 2.62 5.83
C ALA A 20 -9.02 2.21 6.53
N ILE A 21 -8.97 2.29 7.86
CA ILE A 21 -7.79 1.86 8.64
C ILE A 21 -7.50 0.38 8.41
N ALA A 22 -8.53 -0.48 8.43
CA ALA A 22 -8.38 -1.90 8.16
C ALA A 22 -7.82 -2.16 6.75
N GLN A 23 -8.33 -1.43 5.75
CA GLN A 23 -7.85 -1.55 4.38
C GLN A 23 -6.40 -1.07 4.21
N ILE A 24 -6.00 0.02 4.88
CA ILE A 24 -4.60 0.47 4.93
C ILE A 24 -3.70 -0.61 5.56
N GLY A 25 -4.16 -1.28 6.61
CA GLY A 25 -3.43 -2.41 7.22
C GLY A 25 -3.21 -3.58 6.25
N ILE A 26 -4.22 -3.90 5.42
CA ILE A 26 -4.09 -4.94 4.37
C ILE A 26 -3.06 -4.51 3.31
N MET A 27 -3.10 -3.25 2.89
CA MET A 27 -2.14 -2.68 1.94
C MET A 27 -0.71 -2.71 2.47
N GLN A 28 -0.50 -2.37 3.75
CA GLN A 28 0.79 -2.47 4.42
C GLN A 28 1.32 -3.92 4.40
N ASN A 29 0.48 -4.90 4.74
CA ASN A 29 0.87 -6.32 4.74
C ASN A 29 1.30 -6.78 3.33
N ARG A 30 0.55 -6.40 2.29
CA ARG A 30 0.91 -6.69 0.90
C ARG A 30 2.26 -6.10 0.50
N ALA A 31 2.53 -4.85 0.87
CA ALA A 31 3.82 -4.22 0.61
C ALA A 31 4.97 -4.97 1.31
N VAL A 32 4.79 -5.38 2.57
CA VAL A 32 5.79 -6.15 3.33
C VAL A 32 6.04 -7.51 2.69
N GLN A 33 4.99 -8.26 2.33
CA GLN A 33 5.13 -9.56 1.68
C GLN A 33 5.87 -9.46 0.33
N ALA A 34 5.56 -8.43 -0.46
CA ALA A 34 6.27 -8.19 -1.71
C ALA A 34 7.76 -7.88 -1.48
N ASN A 35 8.10 -7.12 -0.43
CA ASN A 35 9.50 -6.86 -0.10
C ASN A 35 10.23 -8.12 0.39
N LEU A 36 9.57 -8.97 1.18
CA LEU A 36 10.13 -10.26 1.61
C LEU A 36 10.38 -11.20 0.42
N ALA A 37 9.44 -11.24 -0.54
CA ALA A 37 9.62 -11.97 -1.78
C ALA A 37 10.83 -11.43 -2.57
N TYR A 38 10.93 -10.10 -2.70
CA TYR A 38 12.08 -9.46 -3.34
C TYR A 38 13.41 -9.81 -2.70
N GLN A 39 13.50 -9.87 -1.36
CA GLN A 39 14.75 -10.25 -0.69
C GLN A 39 15.20 -11.67 -1.06
N SER A 40 14.24 -12.57 -1.34
CA SER A 40 14.51 -13.95 -1.75
C SER A 40 14.84 -14.07 -3.25
N CYS A 41 14.04 -13.48 -4.14
CA CYS A 41 14.15 -13.68 -5.59
C CYS A 41 14.89 -12.57 -6.35
N ARG A 42 15.17 -11.43 -5.69
CA ARG A 42 15.75 -10.20 -6.26
C ARG A 42 15.01 -9.63 -7.47
N ASP A 43 13.77 -10.05 -7.71
CA ASP A 43 12.90 -9.49 -8.75
C ASP A 43 12.34 -8.13 -8.32
N SER A 44 13.10 -7.08 -8.62
CA SER A 44 12.66 -5.71 -8.39
C SER A 44 11.43 -5.31 -9.21
N GLY A 45 11.19 -5.92 -10.37
CA GLY A 45 10.04 -5.59 -11.22
C GLY A 45 8.73 -6.04 -10.58
N ALA A 46 8.70 -7.25 -10.03
CA ALA A 46 7.58 -7.77 -9.27
C ALA A 46 7.28 -6.90 -8.02
N LEU A 47 8.32 -6.47 -7.30
CA LEU A 47 8.17 -5.57 -6.16
C LEU A 47 7.57 -4.22 -6.58
N PHE A 48 8.15 -3.55 -7.59
CA PHE A 48 7.64 -2.25 -8.05
C PHE A 48 6.19 -2.31 -8.52
N LYS A 49 5.79 -3.41 -9.16
CA LYS A 49 4.39 -3.61 -9.57
C LYS A 49 3.46 -3.61 -8.36
N VAL A 50 3.80 -4.30 -7.28
CA VAL A 50 2.99 -4.32 -6.06
C VAL A 50 2.99 -2.97 -5.36
N LEU A 51 4.14 -2.31 -5.22
CA LEU A 51 4.22 -1.00 -4.56
C LEU A 51 3.38 0.06 -5.30
N HIS A 52 3.43 0.05 -6.64
CA HIS A 52 2.61 0.95 -7.46
C HIS A 52 1.12 0.66 -7.34
N GLN A 53 0.72 -0.63 -7.33
CA GLN A 53 -0.67 -1.01 -7.12
C GLN A 53 -1.18 -0.54 -5.76
N VAL A 54 -0.41 -0.79 -4.69
CA VAL A 54 -0.77 -0.36 -3.33
C VAL A 54 -0.87 1.17 -3.24
N ASN A 55 0.04 1.90 -3.88
CA ASN A 55 -0.02 3.36 -3.92
C ASN A 55 -1.30 3.87 -4.59
N ASN A 56 -1.68 3.30 -5.73
CA ASN A 56 -2.90 3.70 -6.43
C ASN A 56 -4.15 3.37 -5.59
N GLU A 57 -4.23 2.16 -5.05
CA GLU A 57 -5.34 1.75 -4.19
C GLU A 57 -5.48 2.65 -2.96
N LEU A 58 -4.37 3.13 -2.38
CA LEU A 58 -4.40 4.09 -1.27
C LEU A 58 -4.98 5.43 -1.70
N HIS A 59 -4.62 5.95 -2.88
CA HIS A 59 -5.19 7.20 -3.40
C HIS A 59 -6.69 7.04 -3.66
N ASP A 60 -7.11 5.95 -4.28
CA ASP A 60 -8.53 5.66 -4.53
C ASP A 60 -9.33 5.52 -3.22
N LEU A 61 -8.75 4.89 -2.20
CA LEU A 61 -9.35 4.78 -0.86
C LEU A 61 -9.52 6.16 -0.22
N LEU A 62 -8.48 7.00 -0.25
CA LEU A 62 -8.55 8.34 0.30
C LEU A 62 -9.59 9.18 -0.44
N ASP A 63 -9.59 9.17 -1.78
CA ASP A 63 -10.58 9.92 -2.58
C ASP A 63 -12.03 9.46 -2.33
N SER A 64 -12.23 8.20 -1.94
CA SER A 64 -13.56 7.67 -1.60
C SER A 64 -14.09 8.12 -0.24
N LEU A 65 -13.23 8.63 0.64
CA LEU A 65 -13.61 9.07 1.97
C LEU A 65 -14.05 10.53 1.94
N GLU A 66 -15.30 10.81 2.30
CA GLU A 66 -15.85 12.17 2.34
C GLU A 66 -15.11 13.09 3.31
N ASN A 67 -14.58 12.52 4.41
CA ASN A 67 -13.70 13.19 5.36
C ASN A 67 -12.62 12.20 5.84
N HIS A 68 -11.43 12.70 6.19
CA HIS A 68 -10.39 11.87 6.81
C HIS A 68 -10.18 12.29 8.25
N THR A 69 -10.28 11.35 9.17
CA THR A 69 -9.78 11.57 10.54
C THR A 69 -8.26 11.71 10.53
N PRO A 70 -7.67 12.40 11.53
CA PRO A 70 -6.23 12.44 11.71
C PRO A 70 -5.60 11.03 11.79
N LEU A 71 -6.35 10.05 12.29
CA LEU A 71 -5.88 8.67 12.40
C LEU A 71 -5.78 7.97 11.04
N VAL A 72 -6.77 8.13 10.15
CA VAL A 72 -6.69 7.60 8.77
C VAL A 72 -5.50 8.23 8.05
N ARG A 73 -5.33 9.55 8.17
CA ARG A 73 -4.21 10.25 7.53
C ARG A 73 -2.86 9.75 8.01
N LYS A 74 -2.69 9.57 9.33
CA LYS A 74 -1.49 8.98 9.91
C LYS A 74 -1.18 7.59 9.34
N ASN A 75 -2.17 6.72 9.23
CA ASN A 75 -1.97 5.37 8.68
C ASN A 75 -1.60 5.42 7.19
N ALA A 76 -2.20 6.33 6.42
CA ALA A 76 -1.86 6.55 5.02
C ALA A 76 -0.42 7.06 4.86
N ASP A 77 -0.01 8.04 5.68
CA ASP A 77 1.36 8.58 5.68
C ASP A 77 2.40 7.49 6.04
N GLU A 78 2.10 6.64 7.02
CA GLU A 78 2.93 5.49 7.39
C GLU A 78 3.06 4.48 6.23
N LEU A 79 1.97 4.21 5.52
CA LEU A 79 2.01 3.36 4.33
C LEU A 79 2.85 4.01 3.22
N ILE A 80 2.68 5.30 2.93
CA ILE A 80 3.49 6.01 1.92
C ILE A 80 4.98 5.94 2.29
N ALA A 81 5.32 6.18 3.56
CA ALA A 81 6.69 6.08 4.04
C ALA A 81 7.27 4.67 3.84
N LEU A 82 6.48 3.63 4.08
CA LEU A 82 6.86 2.24 3.85
C LEU A 82 7.13 1.95 2.37
N LEU A 83 6.27 2.41 1.46
CA LEU A 83 6.45 2.23 0.01
C LEU A 83 7.73 2.93 -0.49
N LEU A 84 8.00 4.13 0.01
CA LEU A 84 9.22 4.88 -0.29
C LEU A 84 10.47 4.18 0.23
N LEU A 85 10.40 3.61 1.45
CA LEU A 85 11.49 2.85 2.04
C LEU A 85 11.88 1.64 1.16
N PHE A 86 10.89 0.84 0.73
CA PHE A 86 11.15 -0.32 -0.13
C PHE A 86 11.66 0.09 -1.52
N THR A 87 11.13 1.16 -2.10
CA THR A 87 11.63 1.73 -3.36
C THR A 87 13.10 2.12 -3.24
N ARG A 88 13.48 2.78 -2.14
CA ARG A 88 14.87 3.18 -1.87
C ARG A 88 15.79 1.98 -1.62
N GLN A 89 15.32 0.97 -0.89
CA GLN A 89 16.07 -0.27 -0.64
C GLN A 89 16.50 -0.94 -1.95
N VAL A 90 15.61 -0.99 -2.95
CA VAL A 90 15.92 -1.53 -4.27
C VAL A 90 16.97 -0.69 -4.98
N ALA A 91 16.83 0.64 -4.96
CA ALA A 91 17.78 1.55 -5.60
C ALA A 91 19.20 1.41 -5.02
N GLN A 92 19.32 1.29 -3.70
CA GLN A 92 20.60 1.07 -3.01
C GLN A 92 21.19 -0.32 -3.28
N SER A 93 20.36 -1.35 -3.33
CA SER A 93 20.83 -2.71 -3.66
C SER A 93 21.46 -2.80 -5.06
N ARG A 94 21.09 -1.90 -5.98
CA ARG A 94 21.69 -1.84 -7.34
C ARG A 94 23.01 -1.09 -7.37
N THR A 95 23.25 -0.13 -6.46
CA THR A 95 24.51 0.61 -6.40
C THR A 95 25.63 -0.17 -5.77
N ASP A 96 25.34 -1.14 -4.90
CA ASP A 96 26.34 -2.01 -4.25
C ASP A 96 26.91 -3.10 -5.19
N LEU A 97 26.38 -3.22 -6.42
CA LEU A 97 26.78 -4.21 -7.43
C LEU A 97 27.72 -3.65 -8.51
N ILE A 98 28.24 -2.41 -8.34
CA ILE A 98 29.09 -1.70 -9.31
C ILE A 98 30.51 -1.55 -8.76
#